data_AF-A0AAE9I7F1-F1
#
_entry.id   AF-A0AAE9I7F1-F1
#
_cell.length_a   1.000
_cell.length_b   1.000
_cell.length_c   1.000
_cell.angle_alpha   90.00
_cell.angle_beta   90.00
_cell.angle_gamma   90.00
#
_symmetry.space_group_name_H-M   'P 1'
#
loop_
_entity.id
_entity.type
_entity.pdbx_description
1 polymer ?
#
loop_
_entity_poly.entity_id
_entity_poly.type
_entity_poly.pdbx_seq_one_letter_code
_entity_poly.pdbx_strand_id
1 'polypeptide(L)' 'MLQRLKQGTPEAVVARLHQALVETLQDAQVVSGLEATGAEVAKPSSVADSQRFLQTETGKFRAMAKRSSLQPQ' A
#
# COMPACT_ATOMS: atom_id res chain seq x y z
N MET A 1 3.21 -3.67 2.97
CA MET A 1 2.43 -4.76 2.34
C MET A 1 2.41 -6.06 3.15
N LEU A 2 3.48 -6.40 3.89
CA LEU A 2 3.54 -7.61 4.76
C LEU A 2 2.46 -7.71 5.85
N GLN A 3 1.74 -6.64 6.18
CA GLN A 3 0.67 -6.67 7.19
C GLN A 3 -0.68 -7.22 6.69
N ARG A 4 -0.91 -7.32 5.36
CA ARG A 4 -2.20 -7.82 4.82
C ARG A 4 -2.19 -9.30 4.44
N LEU A 5 -1.00 -9.89 4.30
CA LEU A 5 -0.87 -11.33 4.09
C LEU A 5 -0.80 -12.03 5.44
N LYS A 6 -1.28 -13.27 5.48
CA LYS A 6 -1.19 -14.09 6.70
C LYS A 6 0.28 -14.17 7.13
N GLN A 7 0.50 -13.99 8.43
CA GLN A 7 1.83 -14.11 9.02
C GLN A 7 2.40 -15.50 8.67
N GLY A 8 3.63 -15.54 8.15
CA GLY A 8 4.26 -16.77 7.66
C GLY A 8 4.06 -17.07 6.17
N THR A 9 3.44 -16.18 5.39
CA THR A 9 3.45 -16.29 3.92
C THR A 9 4.90 -16.32 3.41
N PRO A 10 5.31 -17.30 2.59
CA PRO A 10 6.68 -17.37 2.08
C PRO A 10 7.06 -16.12 1.29
N GLU A 11 8.29 -15.64 1.46
CA GLU A 11 8.77 -14.40 0.83
C GLU A 11 8.64 -14.44 -0.70
N ALA A 12 8.90 -15.59 -1.32
CA ALA A 12 8.74 -15.77 -2.76
C ALA A 12 7.29 -15.54 -3.24
N VAL A 13 6.30 -15.94 -2.43
CA VAL A 13 4.88 -15.70 -2.74
C VAL A 13 4.56 -14.22 -2.59
N VAL A 14 5.09 -13.56 -1.54
CA VAL A 14 4.94 -12.12 -1.36
C VAL A 14 5.51 -11.35 -2.55
N ALA A 15 6.72 -11.70 -2.98
CA ALA A 15 7.41 -11.06 -4.10
C ALA A 15 6.62 -11.22 -5.40
N ARG A 16 6.14 -12.44 -5.70
CA ARG A 16 5.34 -12.72 -6.91
C ARG A 16 4.04 -11.92 -6.92
N LEU A 17 3.33 -11.87 -5.79
CA LEU A 17 2.08 -11.11 -5.69
C LEU A 17 2.31 -9.60 -5.86
N HIS A 18 3.36 -9.07 -5.23
CA HIS A 18 3.73 -7.67 -5.36
C HIS A 18 4.09 -7.32 -6.81
N GLN A 19 4.87 -8.16 -7.48
CA GLN A 19 5.21 -7.98 -8.88
C GLN A 19 3.97 -7.97 -9.77
N ALA A 20 3.08 -8.95 -9.62
CA ALA A 20 1.84 -9.01 -10.41
C ALA A 20 0.97 -7.76 -10.22
N LEU A 21 0.90 -7.22 -8.99
CA LEU A 21 0.19 -5.98 -8.71
C LEU A 21 0.85 -4.79 -9.42
N VAL A 22 2.17 -4.66 -9.34
CA VAL A 22 2.93 -3.57 -10.00
C VAL A 22 2.78 -3.62 -11.52
N GLU A 23 2.78 -4.81 -12.11
CA GLU A 23 2.55 -5.02 -13.55
C GLU A 23 1.11 -4.65 -13.93
N THR A 24 0.12 -5.07 -13.13
CA THR A 24 -1.30 -4.75 -13.38
C THR A 24 -1.57 -3.25 -13.35
N LEU A 25 -0.91 -2.51 -12.45
CA LEU A 25 -1.04 -1.05 -12.36
C LEU A 25 -0.32 -0.28 -13.47
N GLN A 26 0.37 -0.97 -14.39
CA GLN A 26 0.93 -0.38 -15.61
C GLN A 26 0.04 -0.64 -16.84
N ASP A 27 -0.97 -1.49 -16.72
CA ASP A 27 -1.91 -1.75 -17.81
C ASP A 27 -2.80 -0.51 -18.05
N ALA A 28 -2.82 -0.03 -19.30
CA ALA A 28 -3.52 1.20 -19.66
C ALA A 28 -5.04 1.15 -19.44
N GLN A 29 -5.67 -0.02 -19.63
CA GLN A 29 -7.11 -0.16 -19.37
C GLN A 29 -7.39 -0.13 -17.86
N VAL A 30 -6.52 -0.75 -17.06
CA VAL A 30 -6.62 -0.70 -15.59
C VAL A 30 -6.44 0.73 -15.08
N VAL A 31 -5.41 1.44 -15.55
CA VAL A 31 -5.14 2.83 -15.18
C VAL A 31 -6.33 3.72 -15.54
N SER A 32 -6.81 3.64 -16.78
CA SER A 32 -7.96 4.43 -17.23
C SER A 32 -9.22 4.17 -16.39
N GLY A 33 -9.49 2.91 -16.03
CA GLY A 33 -10.60 2.56 -15.17
C GLY A 33 -10.47 3.13 -13.75
N LEU A 34 -9.27 3.12 -13.17
CA LEU A 34 -9.01 3.69 -11.85
C LEU A 34 -9.17 5.22 -11.87
N GLU A 35 -8.56 5.89 -12.85
CA GLU A 35 -8.64 7.34 -13.00
C GLU A 35 -10.07 7.83 -13.23
N ALA A 36 -10.90 7.06 -13.97
CA ALA A 36 -12.32 7.38 -14.16
C ALA A 36 -13.12 7.40 -12.84
N THR A 37 -12.65 6.74 -11.79
CA THR A 37 -13.26 6.78 -10.44
C THR A 37 -12.66 7.87 -9.54
N GLY A 38 -11.72 8.66 -10.06
CA GLY A 38 -10.96 9.65 -9.29
C GLY A 38 -9.87 9.05 -8.41
N ALA A 39 -9.49 7.79 -8.63
CA ALA A 39 -8.41 7.15 -7.88
C ALA A 39 -7.04 7.63 -8.40
N GLU A 40 -6.11 7.87 -7.48
CA GLU A 40 -4.70 8.07 -7.82
C GLU A 40 -4.01 6.71 -7.99
N VAL A 41 -3.38 6.49 -9.14
CA VAL A 41 -2.66 5.25 -9.41
C VAL A 41 -1.31 5.27 -8.70
N ALA A 42 -1.06 4.24 -7.89
CA ALA A 42 0.18 4.10 -7.16
C ALA A 42 1.37 3.89 -8.11
N LYS A 43 2.46 4.61 -7.87
CA LYS A 43 3.70 4.44 -8.62
C LYS A 43 4.34 3.07 -8.33
N PRO A 44 5.00 2.44 -9.33
CA PRO A 44 5.79 1.24 -9.10
C PRO A 44 6.81 1.44 -7.97
N SER A 45 6.91 0.46 -7.07
CA SER A 45 7.82 0.49 -5.92
C SER A 45 8.23 -0.92 -5.52
N SER A 46 9.25 -1.08 -4.66
CA SER A 46 9.58 -2.39 -4.09
C SER A 46 8.67 -2.75 -2.91
N VAL A 47 8.65 -4.03 -2.52
CA VAL A 47 7.96 -4.49 -1.29
C VAL A 47 8.45 -3.71 -0.06
N ALA A 48 9.76 -3.45 0.01
CA ALA A 48 10.38 -2.71 1.10
C ALA A 48 9.95 -1.23 1.12
N ASP A 49 9.86 -0.59 -0.04
CA ASP A 49 9.37 0.79 -0.15
C ASP A 49 7.91 0.88 0.29
N SER A 50 7.08 -0.06 -0.17
CA SER A 50 5.66 -0.16 0.23
C SER A 50 5.49 -0.40 1.74
N GLN A 51 6.42 -1.09 2.40
CA GLN A 51 6.43 -1.23 3.85
C GLN A 51 6.84 0.05 4.55
N ARG A 52 7.91 0.70 4.09
CA ARG A 52 8.39 1.98 4.64
C ARG A 52 7.33 3.08 4.53
N PHE A 53 6.64 3.15 3.39
CA PHE A 53 5.51 4.06 3.18
C PHE A 53 4.43 3.84 4.24
N LEU A 54 3.96 2.59 4.41
CA LEU A 54 2.91 2.28 5.40
C LEU A 54 3.33 2.65 6.83
N GLN A 55 4.55 2.33 7.23
CA GLN A 55 5.07 2.66 8.56
C GLN A 55 5.13 4.18 8.78
N THR A 56 5.60 4.92 7.75
CA THR A 56 5.71 6.38 7.77
C THR A 56 4.33 7.03 7.92
N GLU A 57 3.37 6.64 7.08
CA GLU A 57 2.01 7.20 7.12
C GLU A 57 1.30 6.84 8.44
N THR A 58 1.45 5.60 8.91
CA THR A 58 0.91 5.20 10.23
C THR A 58 1.47 6.07 11.34
N GLY A 59 2.77 6.38 11.31
CA GLY A 59 3.41 7.28 12.26
C GLY A 59 2.81 8.70 12.21
N LYS A 60 2.67 9.26 11.01
CA LYS A 60 2.07 10.59 10.78
C LYS A 60 0.64 10.66 11.32
N PHE A 61 -0.22 9.73 10.91
CA PHE A 61 -1.61 9.70 11.37
C PHE A 61 -1.72 9.53 12.88
N ARG A 62 -0.87 8.69 13.49
CA ARG A 62 -0.83 8.54 14.96
C ARG A 62 -0.40 9.82 15.67
N ALA A 63 0.56 10.55 15.12
CA ALA A 63 0.98 11.84 15.67
C ALA A 63 -0.14 12.89 15.56
N MET A 64 -0.86 12.93 14.43
CA MET A 64 -2.01 13.80 14.25
C MET A 64 -3.13 13.49 15.23
N ALA A 65 -3.50 12.21 15.39
CA ALA A 65 -4.54 11.79 16.32
C ALA A 65 -4.22 12.21 17.77
N LYS A 66 -2.96 12.03 18.21
CA LYS A 66 -2.49 12.48 19.53
C LYS A 66 -2.64 14.00 19.68
N ARG A 67 -2.26 14.79 18.67
CA ARG A 67 -2.40 16.25 18.69
C ARG A 67 -3.87 16.71 18.76
N SER A 68 -4.78 15.95 18.16
CA SER A 68 -6.22 16.25 18.16
C SER A 68 -6.97 15.64 19.35
N SER A 69 -6.26 15.06 20.33
CA SER A 69 -6.86 14.36 21.50
C SER A 69 -7.86 13.27 21.13
N LEU A 70 -7.72 12.66 19.95
CA LEU A 70 -8.54 11.52 19.55
C LEU A 70 -8.18 10.32 20.41
N GLN A 71 -9.17 9.76 21.11
CA GLN A 71 -9.01 8.54 21.89
C GLN A 71 -9.47 7.32 21.07
N PRO A 72 -8.83 6.15 21.25
CA PRO A 72 -9.35 4.89 20.75
C PRO A 72 -10.76 4.64 21.30
N GLN A 73 -11.63 4.06 20.47
CA GLN A 73 -12.99 3.66 20.84
C GLN A 73 -12.96 2.33 21.58
#